data_AF-A0A8J5K9K2-F1
#
_entry.id   AF-A0A8J5K9K2-F1
#
_cell.length_a   1.000
_cell.length_b   1.000
_cell.length_c   1.000
_cell.angle_alpha   90.00
_cell.angle_beta   90.00
_cell.angle_gamma   90.00
#
_symmetry.space_group_name_H-M   'P 1'
#
loop_
_entity.id
_entity.type
_entity.pdbx_description
1 polymer ?
#
loop_
_entity_poly.entity_id
_entity_poly.type
_entity_poly.pdbx_seq_one_letter_code
_entity_poly.pdbx_strand_id
1 'polypeptide(L)'
;MVRFYSQAREMFDGEYKSLKAIVAAGIVKAPTPLLVVDNPAGGAVLVMEYLDMHSLNRHSGTLGSQLAKLHLLNVEVGKKCQANESYVGQTSEEDNPTYVSQYGFPVSTCCGYLAQDNSWCDDWVEFYTKKLQLQLSWIEKEASRINLPEM
;
A
#
# COMPACT_ATOMS: atom_id res chain seq x y z
N MET A 1 -19.83 2.36 -20.90
CA MET A 1 -18.57 1.65 -20.55
C MET A 1 -17.55 2.67 -20.06
N VAL A 2 -17.28 2.74 -18.75
CA VAL A 2 -16.31 3.72 -18.21
C VAL A 2 -14.91 3.27 -18.64
N ARG A 3 -14.22 4.12 -19.41
CA ARG A 3 -12.88 3.86 -19.90
C ARG A 3 -11.87 4.30 -18.83
N PHE A 4 -11.45 3.38 -17.97
CA PHE A 4 -10.56 3.63 -16.83
C PHE A 4 -9.07 3.84 -17.20
N TYR A 5 -8.75 4.06 -18.48
CA TYR A 5 -7.37 4.15 -18.97
C TYR A 5 -6.56 5.27 -18.31
N SER A 6 -7.19 6.36 -17.85
CA SER A 6 -6.47 7.49 -17.24
C SER A 6 -6.01 7.25 -15.81
N GLN A 7 -6.62 6.33 -15.07
CA GLN A 7 -6.33 6.09 -13.65
C GLN A 7 -5.34 4.94 -13.44
N ALA A 8 -5.08 4.15 -14.48
CA ALA A 8 -4.19 2.99 -14.41
C ALA A 8 -2.77 3.36 -13.96
N ARG A 9 -2.28 4.55 -14.35
CA ARG A 9 -0.94 5.00 -13.98
C ARG A 9 -0.79 5.20 -12.48
N GLU A 10 -1.70 5.97 -11.86
CA GLU A 10 -1.71 6.21 -10.41
C GLU A 10 -1.84 4.89 -9.63
N MET A 11 -2.72 4.00 -10.08
CA MET A 11 -2.92 2.67 -9.48
C MET A 11 -1.61 1.87 -9.47
N PHE A 12 -0.91 1.77 -10.60
CA PHE A 12 0.33 1.00 -10.70
C PHE A 12 1.52 1.67 -10.00
N ASP A 13 1.59 3.00 -9.96
CA ASP A 13 2.63 3.70 -9.17
C ASP A 13 2.45 3.43 -7.67
N GLY A 14 1.20 3.43 -7.19
CA GLY A 14 0.85 3.05 -5.82
C GLY A 14 1.19 1.60 -5.49
N GLU A 15 0.83 0.66 -6.36
CA GLU A 15 1.16 -0.77 -6.21
C GLU A 15 2.68 -1.01 -6.25
N TYR A 16 3.40 -0.38 -7.18
CA TYR A 16 4.85 -0.43 -7.28
C TYR A 16 5.53 -0.01 -5.97
N LYS A 17 5.13 1.13 -5.40
CA LYS A 17 5.68 1.64 -4.13
C LYS A 17 5.32 0.73 -2.95
N SER A 18 4.10 0.19 -2.93
CA SER A 18 3.64 -0.72 -1.87
C SER A 18 4.41 -2.04 -1.89
N LEU A 19 4.57 -2.66 -3.06
CA LEU A 19 5.35 -3.89 -3.23
C LEU A 19 6.82 -3.68 -2.85
N LYS A 20 7.43 -2.54 -3.23
CA LYS A 20 8.78 -2.20 -2.79
C LYS A 20 8.91 -2.15 -1.27
N ALA A 21 7.95 -1.54 -0.58
CA ALA A 21 7.95 -1.47 0.89
C ALA A 21 7.82 -2.86 1.52
N ILE A 22 6.94 -3.71 0.99
CA ILE A 22 6.76 -5.09 1.49
C ILE A 22 8.01 -5.93 1.28
N VAL A 23 8.64 -5.86 0.09
CA VAL A 23 9.88 -6.59 -0.21
C VAL A 23 11.03 -6.09 0.66
N ALA A 24 11.18 -4.77 0.84
CA ALA A 24 12.21 -4.17 1.67
C ALA A 24 12.10 -4.57 3.15
N ALA A 25 10.88 -4.87 3.64
CA ALA A 25 10.70 -5.37 5.00
C ALA A 25 11.36 -6.76 5.21
N GLY A 26 11.54 -7.57 4.15
CA GLY A 26 12.22 -8.86 4.23
C GLY A 26 11.48 -9.92 5.06
N ILE A 27 10.18 -9.74 5.33
CA ILE A 27 9.40 -10.59 6.25
C ILE A 27 8.49 -11.57 5.50
N VAL A 28 7.74 -11.08 4.52
CA VAL A 28 6.80 -11.87 3.71
C VAL A 28 7.25 -11.83 2.25
N LYS A 29 7.06 -12.94 1.54
CA LYS A 29 7.36 -13.00 0.11
C LYS A 29 6.28 -12.23 -0.67
N ALA A 30 6.72 -11.31 -1.51
CA ALA A 30 5.90 -10.57 -2.47
C ALA A 30 6.67 -10.49 -3.81
N PRO A 31 5.99 -10.31 -4.95
CA PRO A 31 6.67 -10.17 -6.23
C PRO A 31 7.49 -8.88 -6.24
N THR A 32 8.76 -8.97 -6.64
CA THR A 32 9.62 -7.80 -6.77
C THR A 32 9.15 -6.90 -7.93
N PRO A 33 8.73 -5.65 -7.68
CA PRO A 33 8.28 -4.76 -8.74
C PRO A 33 9.48 -4.17 -9.49
N LEU A 34 9.45 -4.22 -10.82
CA LEU A 34 10.57 -3.80 -11.68
C LEU A 34 10.36 -2.39 -12.21
N LEU A 35 9.23 -2.12 -12.86
CA LEU A 35 8.93 -0.82 -13.49
C LEU A 35 7.43 -0.64 -13.81
N VAL A 36 7.02 0.62 -13.94
CA VAL A 36 5.70 1.04 -14.45
C VAL A 36 5.89 1.80 -15.76
N VAL A 37 5.17 1.41 -16.81
CA VAL A 37 5.27 2.00 -18.15
C VAL A 37 3.91 2.45 -18.65
N ASP A 38 3.87 3.63 -19.26
CA ASP A 38 2.68 4.12 -19.94
C ASP A 38 2.47 3.37 -21.26
N ASN A 39 1.24 2.95 -21.52
CA ASN A 39 0.89 2.35 -22.80
C ASN A 39 0.53 3.47 -23.79
N PRO A 40 1.23 3.60 -24.94
CA PRO A 40 0.92 4.63 -25.94
C PRO A 40 -0.52 4.54 -26.49
N ALA A 41 -1.15 3.37 -26.45
CA ALA A 41 -2.55 3.18 -26.84
C ALA A 41 -3.57 3.53 -25.72
N GLY A 42 -3.09 3.96 -24.54
CA GLY A 42 -3.87 4.30 -23.35
C GLY A 42 -3.70 3.28 -22.22
N GLY A 43 -3.62 3.78 -20.98
CA GLY A 43 -3.37 2.98 -19.78
C GLY A 43 -1.91 2.93 -19.36
N ALA A 44 -1.61 2.06 -18.41
CA ALA A 44 -0.26 1.78 -17.93
C ALA A 44 -0.08 0.28 -17.69
N VAL A 45 1.16 -0.17 -17.49
CA VAL A 45 1.52 -1.56 -17.23
C VAL A 45 2.52 -1.60 -16.08
N LEU A 46 2.26 -2.44 -15.08
CA LEU A 46 3.22 -2.80 -14.04
C LEU A 46 3.94 -4.09 -14.41
N VAL A 47 5.28 -4.05 -14.42
CA VAL A 47 6.14 -5.22 -14.64
C VAL A 47 6.78 -5.61 -13.31
N MET A 48 6.70 -6.89 -12.96
CA MET A 48 7.20 -7.46 -11.70
C MET A 48 7.70 -8.89 -11.89
N GLU A 49 8.38 -9.40 -10.87
CA GLU A 49 8.80 -10.79 -10.75
C GLU A 49 7.63 -11.76 -10.96
N TYR A 50 7.86 -12.78 -11.78
CA TYR A 50 6.94 -13.91 -11.88
C TYR A 50 7.12 -14.82 -10.67
N LEU A 51 6.01 -15.09 -9.96
CA LEU A 51 5.98 -16.04 -8.87
C LEU A 51 5.36 -17.35 -9.33
N ASP A 52 6.14 -18.42 -9.22
CA ASP A 52 5.65 -19.79 -9.39
C ASP A 52 4.85 -20.22 -8.13
N MET A 53 3.55 -19.94 -8.15
CA MET A 53 2.67 -20.07 -6.99
C MET A 53 2.23 -21.52 -6.77
N HIS A 54 2.36 -21.97 -5.53
CA HIS A 54 1.98 -23.31 -5.08
C HIS A 54 1.03 -23.23 -3.88
N SER A 55 0.36 -24.35 -3.57
CA SER A 55 -0.54 -24.43 -2.41
C SER A 55 0.16 -24.11 -1.09
N LEU A 56 -0.46 -23.24 -0.29
CA LEU A 56 0.03 -22.85 1.04
C LEU A 56 -0.55 -23.70 2.18
N ASN A 57 -1.20 -24.84 1.90
CA ASN A 57 -1.90 -25.64 2.92
C ASN A 57 -0.99 -26.06 4.09
N ARG A 58 0.32 -26.21 3.86
CA ARG A 58 1.32 -26.54 4.90
C ARG A 58 2.05 -25.33 5.48
N HIS A 59 1.81 -24.13 4.95
CA HIS A 59 2.54 -22.89 5.25
C HIS A 59 1.66 -21.76 5.80
N SER A 60 0.35 -21.98 5.97
CA SER A 60 -0.59 -20.97 6.48
C SER A 60 -0.18 -20.44 7.86
N GLY A 61 0.26 -21.29 8.78
CA GLY A 61 0.77 -20.88 10.09
C GLY A 61 2.04 -20.03 10.00
N THR A 62 2.94 -20.37 9.07
CA THR A 62 4.16 -19.58 8.80
C THR A 62 3.79 -18.21 8.23
N LEU A 63 2.88 -18.16 7.26
CA LEU A 63 2.40 -16.91 6.68
C LEU A 63 1.75 -16.02 7.74
N GLY A 64 0.90 -16.57 8.61
CA GLY A 64 0.30 -15.81 9.71
C GLY A 64 1.35 -15.23 10.66
N SER A 65 2.39 -16.01 10.99
CA SER A 65 3.50 -15.55 11.82
C SER A 65 4.33 -14.45 11.15
N GLN A 66 4.57 -14.57 9.84
CA GLN A 66 5.26 -13.53 9.06
C GLN A 66 4.43 -12.25 8.98
N LEU A 67 3.13 -12.36 8.73
CA LEU A 67 2.25 -11.19 8.65
C LEU A 67 2.15 -10.45 10.00
N ALA A 68 2.10 -11.18 11.12
CA ALA A 68 2.15 -10.59 12.45
C ALA A 68 3.46 -9.81 12.70
N LYS A 69 4.60 -10.37 12.28
CA LYS A 69 5.90 -9.67 12.34
C LYS A 69 5.91 -8.41 11.47
N LEU A 70 5.35 -8.50 10.26
CA LEU A 70 5.26 -7.36 9.36
C LEU A 70 4.45 -6.21 9.99
N HIS A 71 3.32 -6.52 10.64
CA HIS A 71 2.52 -5.51 11.35
C HIS A 71 3.24 -4.88 12.56
N LEU A 72 4.12 -5.63 13.23
CA LEU A 72 4.87 -5.16 14.39
C LEU A 72 6.18 -4.43 14.04
N LEU A 73 6.61 -4.46 12.77
CA LEU A 73 7.89 -3.92 12.33
C LEU A 73 8.13 -2.48 12.80
N ASN A 74 7.18 -1.57 12.55
CA ASN A 74 7.32 -0.17 12.93
C ASN A 74 7.37 0.03 14.46
N VAL A 75 6.67 -0.82 15.23
CA VAL A 75 6.74 -0.81 16.71
C VAL A 75 8.13 -1.24 17.19
N GLU A 76 8.72 -2.26 16.57
CA GLU A 76 10.09 -2.70 16.88
C GLU A 76 11.14 -1.65 16.52
N VAL A 77 10.97 -0.97 15.39
CA VAL A 77 11.81 0.16 14.99
C VAL A 77 11.76 1.28 16.03
N GLY A 78 10.56 1.68 16.47
CA GLY A 78 10.41 2.70 17.52
C GLY A 78 11.11 2.33 18.84
N LYS A 79 11.00 1.07 19.28
CA LYS A 79 11.70 0.58 20.48
C LYS A 79 13.22 0.64 20.33
N LYS A 80 13.76 0.29 19.16
CA LYS A 80 15.20 0.36 18.87
C LYS A 80 15.71 1.80 18.81
N CYS A 81 14.94 2.71 18.21
CA CYS A 81 15.28 4.14 18.19
C CYS A 81 15.40 4.67 19.62
N GLN A 82 14.40 4.44 20.47
CA GLN A 82 14.42 4.85 21.88
C GLN A 82 15.60 4.27 22.66
N ALA A 83 15.94 2.99 22.43
CA ALA A 83 17.08 2.36 23.11
C ALA A 83 18.43 2.95 22.68
N ASN A 84 18.54 3.44 21.45
CA ASN A 84 19.77 3.98 20.87
C ASN A 84 19.92 5.51 21.01
N GLU A 85 18.89 6.23 21.47
CA GLU A 85 18.94 7.69 21.71
C GLU A 85 20.08 8.13 22.65
N SER A 86 20.59 7.22 23.48
CA SER A 86 21.69 7.49 24.43
C SER A 86 23.10 7.12 23.92
N TYR A 87 23.25 6.60 22.69
CA TYR A 87 24.54 6.11 22.17
C TYR A 87 25.13 7.06 21.11
N VAL A 88 26.24 7.74 21.44
CA VAL A 88 26.95 8.67 20.55
C VAL A 88 27.92 7.89 19.66
N GLY A 89 27.46 7.41 18.51
CA GLY A 89 28.29 6.64 17.58
C GLY A 89 27.58 6.12 16.32
N GLN A 90 26.62 6.86 15.77
CA GLN A 90 25.87 6.43 14.59
C GLN A 90 26.76 6.36 13.33
N THR A 91 26.83 5.16 12.74
CA THR A 91 27.31 4.92 11.39
C THR A 91 26.17 5.15 10.39
N SER A 92 26.41 6.03 9.40
CA SER A 92 25.66 6.25 8.14
C SER A 92 24.20 5.76 8.08
N GLU A 93 23.27 6.73 8.09
CA GLU A 93 21.82 6.61 8.31
C GLU A 93 20.99 6.08 7.12
N GLU A 94 21.59 5.74 5.98
CA GLU A 94 20.84 5.69 4.71
C GLU A 94 19.97 4.43 4.49
N ASP A 95 20.18 3.34 5.22
CA ASP A 95 19.45 2.07 5.03
C ASP A 95 18.69 1.55 6.25
N ASN A 96 18.68 2.29 7.38
CA ASN A 96 17.95 1.85 8.57
C ASN A 96 16.48 2.30 8.53
N PRO A 97 15.52 1.39 8.79
CA PRO A 97 14.11 1.76 8.83
C PRO A 97 13.85 2.83 9.90
N THR A 98 13.20 3.91 9.51
CA THR A 98 12.84 5.02 10.40
C THR A 98 11.48 4.75 11.06
N TYR A 99 11.37 5.06 12.35
CA TYR A 99 10.09 4.99 13.06
C TYR A 99 9.11 6.03 12.49
N VAL A 100 7.87 5.63 12.28
CA VAL A 100 6.78 6.52 11.84
C VAL A 100 5.67 6.54 12.89
N SER A 101 5.35 7.71 13.44
CA SER A 101 4.30 7.85 14.46
C SER A 101 2.89 8.06 13.90
N GLN A 102 2.79 8.41 12.61
CA GLN A 102 1.53 8.76 11.95
C GLN A 102 0.99 7.61 11.10
N TYR A 103 -0.31 7.66 10.81
CA TYR A 103 -0.98 6.76 9.86
C TYR A 103 -0.96 7.36 8.47
N GLY A 104 -0.52 6.59 7.48
CA GLY A 104 -0.45 7.07 6.10
C GLY A 104 0.50 6.25 5.25
N PHE A 105 0.73 6.73 4.04
CA PHE A 105 1.70 6.16 3.11
C PHE A 105 2.24 7.26 2.18
N PRO A 106 3.51 7.19 1.72
CA PRO A 106 4.11 8.28 0.92
C PRO A 106 3.42 8.57 -0.41
N VAL A 107 2.59 7.66 -0.91
CA VAL A 107 1.83 7.82 -2.16
C VAL A 107 0.38 7.36 -1.99
N SER A 108 -0.49 7.91 -2.84
CA SER A 108 -1.85 7.38 -3.05
C SER A 108 -1.76 5.91 -3.50
N THR A 109 -2.60 5.07 -2.90
CA THR A 109 -2.81 3.67 -3.34
C THR A 109 -4.25 3.53 -3.78
N CYS A 110 -4.59 2.48 -4.53
CA CYS A 110 -5.97 2.28 -4.98
C CYS A 110 -6.58 1.00 -4.40
N CYS A 111 -7.88 1.05 -4.07
CA CYS A 111 -8.70 -0.13 -3.83
C CYS A 111 -9.58 -0.36 -5.07
N GLY A 112 -9.17 -1.27 -5.95
CA GLY A 112 -9.70 -1.30 -7.32
C GLY A 112 -9.36 0.01 -8.04
N TYR A 113 -10.35 0.69 -8.63
CA TYR A 113 -10.17 1.99 -9.29
C TYR A 113 -10.26 3.19 -8.34
N LEU A 114 -10.50 2.95 -7.04
CA LEU A 114 -10.70 4.01 -6.07
C LEU A 114 -9.37 4.43 -5.46
N ALA A 115 -8.84 5.59 -5.88
CA ALA A 115 -7.68 6.22 -5.25
C ALA A 115 -7.97 6.56 -3.79
N GLN A 116 -7.14 6.07 -2.87
CA GLN A 116 -7.26 6.24 -1.44
C GLN A 116 -6.33 7.38 -0.99
N ASP A 117 -6.90 8.35 -0.27
CA ASP A 117 -6.08 9.34 0.42
C ASP A 117 -5.28 8.65 1.54
N ASN A 118 -3.95 8.71 1.40
CA ASN A 118 -2.97 8.15 2.33
C ASN A 118 -2.14 9.26 2.99
N SER A 119 -2.58 10.52 2.91
CA SER A 119 -1.93 11.64 3.59
C SER A 119 -1.77 11.32 5.08
N TRP A 120 -0.60 11.67 5.62
CA TRP A 120 -0.26 11.38 7.00
C TRP A 120 -1.24 12.03 7.98
N CYS A 121 -1.65 11.26 8.99
CA CYS A 121 -2.62 11.66 9.99
C CYS A 121 -2.25 11.06 11.34
N ASP A 122 -2.31 11.85 12.41
CA ASP A 122 -1.98 11.39 13.76
C ASP A 122 -3.10 10.55 14.40
N ASP A 123 -4.34 10.73 13.94
CA ASP A 123 -5.52 10.06 14.49
C ASP A 123 -6.02 8.95 13.57
N TRP A 124 -6.07 7.73 14.10
CA TRP A 124 -6.52 6.56 13.34
C TRP A 124 -7.99 6.66 12.92
N VAL A 125 -8.86 7.20 13.79
CA VAL A 125 -10.30 7.26 13.56
C VAL A 125 -10.59 8.21 12.40
N GLU A 126 -9.96 9.39 12.39
CA GLU A 126 -10.04 10.35 11.31
C GLU A 126 -9.50 9.75 10.00
N PHE A 127 -8.28 9.18 10.03
CA PHE A 127 -7.64 8.58 8.86
C PHE A 127 -8.52 7.50 8.22
N TYR A 128 -9.07 6.59 9.03
CA TYR A 128 -9.88 5.49 8.53
C TYR A 128 -11.27 5.95 8.07
N THR A 129 -11.89 6.91 8.78
CA THR A 129 -13.20 7.45 8.41
C THR A 129 -13.18 8.12 7.04
N LYS A 130 -12.10 8.83 6.68
CA LYS A 130 -11.92 9.39 5.33
C LYS A 130 -12.01 8.32 4.23
N LYS A 131 -11.45 7.13 4.45
CA LYS A 131 -11.51 6.00 3.52
C LYS A 131 -12.92 5.42 3.40
N LEU A 132 -13.63 5.28 4.52
CA LEU A 132 -15.02 4.82 4.53
C LEU A 132 -15.94 5.81 3.81
N GLN A 133 -15.80 7.12 4.10
CA GLN A 133 -16.59 8.17 3.48
C GLN A 133 -16.41 8.19 1.97
N LEU A 134 -15.17 8.00 1.49
CA LEU A 134 -14.88 7.91 0.07
C LEU A 134 -15.63 6.74 -0.58
N GLN A 135 -15.59 5.55 0.01
CA GLN A 135 -16.30 4.36 -0.49
C GLN A 135 -17.82 4.54 -0.48
N LEU A 136 -18.39 5.08 0.61
CA LEU A 136 -19.82 5.36 0.72
C LEU A 136 -20.28 6.36 -0.35
N SER A 137 -19.56 7.47 -0.51
CA SER A 137 -19.88 8.48 -1.52
C SER A 137 -19.86 7.93 -2.96
N TRP A 138 -18.99 6.94 -3.22
CA TRP A 138 -18.93 6.26 -4.50
C TRP A 138 -20.15 5.36 -4.73
N ILE A 139 -20.56 4.59 -3.71
CA ILE A 139 -21.76 3.75 -3.75
C ILE A 139 -23.01 4.61 -3.99
N GLU A 140 -23.15 5.73 -3.28
CA GLU A 140 -24.27 6.66 -3.43
C GLU A 140 -24.37 7.26 -4.85
N LYS A 141 -23.22 7.65 -5.43
CA LYS A 141 -23.15 8.15 -6.81
C LYS A 141 -23.53 7.09 -7.83
N GLU A 142 -23.03 5.86 -7.68
CA GLU A 142 -23.35 4.78 -8.61
C GLU A 142 -24.82 4.38 -8.52
N ALA A 143 -25.38 4.32 -7.30
CA ALA A 143 -26.81 4.06 -7.09
C ALA A 143 -27.69 5.15 -7.73
N SER A 144 -27.28 6.43 -7.59
CA SER A 144 -27.97 7.55 -8.21
C SER A 144 -27.90 7.52 -9.75
N ARG A 145 -26.79 7.00 -10.31
CA ARG A 145 -26.64 6.82 -11.77
C ARG A 145 -27.55 5.75 -12.34
N ILE A 146 -27.80 4.67 -11.60
CA ILE A 146 -28.70 3.58 -12.00
C ILE A 146 -30.17 4.02 -11.95
N ASN A 147 -30.51 4.97 -11.08
CA ASN A 147 -31.88 5.46 -10.89
C ASN A 147 -32.29 6.62 -11.82
N LEU A 148 -31.49 6.98 -12.81
CA LEU A 148 -31.88 7.92 -13.86
C LEU A 148 -32.67 7.18 -14.95
N PRO A 149 -33.93 7.54 -15.24
CA PRO A 149 -34.64 6.98 -16.39
C PRO A 149 -33.90 7.38 -17.67
N GLU A 150 -33.68 6.41 -18.57
CA GLU A 150 -33.15 6.68 -19.90
C GLU A 150 -34.04 7.75 -20.58
N MET A 151 -33.45 8.92 -20.88
CA MET A 151 -34.04 9.94 -21.75
C MET A 151 -33.57 9.74 -23.18
#